data_AF-A0A2G9EBA8-F1
#
_entry.id   AF-A0A2G9EBA8-F1
#
_cell.length_a   1.000
_cell.length_b   1.000
_cell.length_c   1.000
_cell.angle_alpha   90.00
_cell.angle_beta   90.00
_cell.angle_gamma   90.00
#
_symmetry.space_group_name_H-M   'P 1'
#
loop_
_entity.id
_entity.type
_entity.pdbx_description
1 polymer ?
#
loop_
_entity_poly.entity_id
_entity_poly.type
_entity_poly.pdbx_seq_one_letter_code
_entity_poly.pdbx_strand_id
1 'polypeptide(L)'
;MIRDLNIRKVMKNAFRITKTKYKTALRVRVPGGLIDPECLMLVSEIASKYGDGQVHITTRQGFEILGIDMEDMPAVNEMAQPLIDKLNINQDEKGKGYSAAGTRNVSACIGNKVCPKAQYNTTAFAKRIEKVIFPNDLHVKVALTGCPNDCIKARMHDFGIIGTCLPEYEMDRCVTCGACVKKCKKVSVEALRIENNKIVRDENKCIGCGECVINCPMSAWTRSPKKYYKLMIMGRTGKQNPRLAEDWLRWVDEDSIVKIIENTYKYAKEFISKDAPNGKEHVGYIVDRTGFKVFREWALKDVNLPKETIEREPIYWSGPKYNY
;
A
#
# COMPACT_ATOMS: atom_id res chain seq x y z
N MET A 1 16.01 18.23 -36.87
CA MET A 1 15.02 18.75 -35.89
C MET A 1 15.65 18.76 -34.51
N ILE A 2 15.97 19.94 -33.97
CA ILE A 2 16.36 20.09 -32.57
C ILE A 2 15.07 19.99 -31.76
N ARG A 3 14.76 18.78 -31.28
CA ARG A 3 13.62 18.55 -30.37
C ARG A 3 14.04 19.02 -28.99
N ASP A 4 13.91 20.32 -28.72
CA ASP A 4 14.12 20.87 -27.38
C ASP A 4 13.11 20.23 -26.42
N LEU A 5 13.62 19.49 -25.43
CA LEU A 5 12.88 18.42 -24.78
C LEU A 5 12.53 18.83 -23.36
N ASN A 6 11.30 19.30 -23.16
CA ASN A 6 10.80 19.64 -21.83
C ASN A 6 10.48 18.36 -21.03
N ILE A 7 11.49 17.86 -20.31
CA ILE A 7 11.43 16.66 -19.47
C ILE A 7 10.28 16.72 -18.45
N ARG A 8 10.00 17.89 -17.88
CA ARG A 8 8.92 18.06 -16.89
C ARG A 8 7.55 17.85 -17.53
N LYS A 9 7.35 18.35 -18.75
CA LYS A 9 6.12 18.13 -19.53
C LYS A 9 5.96 16.66 -19.92
N VAL A 10 7.06 15.98 -20.28
CA VAL A 10 7.04 14.54 -20.62
C VAL A 10 6.74 13.67 -19.42
N MET A 11 7.30 13.97 -18.24
CA MET A 11 7.01 13.21 -17.02
C MET A 11 5.62 13.49 -16.46
N LYS A 12 4.96 14.55 -16.93
CA LYS A 12 3.54 14.77 -16.71
C LYS A 12 2.77 13.67 -17.45
N ASN A 13 1.67 13.25 -16.88
CA ASN A 13 0.80 12.21 -17.41
C ASN A 13 1.31 10.75 -17.39
N ALA A 14 2.07 10.41 -16.35
CA ALA A 14 2.53 9.04 -16.08
C ALA A 14 3.47 8.42 -17.14
N PHE A 15 3.98 9.22 -18.09
CA PHE A 15 5.08 8.80 -18.95
C PHE A 15 6.43 8.88 -18.23
N ARG A 16 7.33 7.98 -18.61
CA ARG A 16 8.69 7.90 -18.10
C ARG A 16 9.67 8.12 -19.24
N ILE A 17 10.70 8.93 -18.99
CA ILE A 17 11.87 9.00 -19.88
C ILE A 17 12.65 7.69 -19.78
N THR A 18 12.97 7.12 -20.93
CA THR A 18 13.72 5.86 -21.03
C THR A 18 15.19 6.11 -21.34
N LYS A 19 15.99 5.03 -21.35
CA LYS A 19 17.40 5.08 -21.79
C LYS A 19 17.54 5.36 -23.29
N THR A 20 16.50 5.09 -24.07
CA THR A 20 16.50 5.30 -25.52
C THR A 20 16.04 6.72 -25.80
N LYS A 21 16.86 7.46 -26.58
CA LYS A 21 16.56 8.86 -26.90
C LYS A 21 15.20 8.97 -27.60
N TYR A 22 14.42 9.98 -27.21
CA TYR A 22 13.09 10.28 -27.77
C TYR A 22 12.01 9.22 -27.57
N LYS A 23 12.29 8.18 -26.76
CA LYS A 23 11.34 7.14 -26.39
C LYS A 23 10.91 7.26 -24.93
N THR A 24 9.64 6.98 -24.68
CA THR A 24 8.99 6.99 -23.37
C THR A 24 8.38 5.63 -23.06
N ALA A 25 7.99 5.47 -21.79
CA ALA A 25 7.16 4.35 -21.37
C ALA A 25 5.93 4.88 -20.61
N LEU A 26 4.74 4.42 -20.98
CA LEU A 26 3.50 4.77 -20.27
C LEU A 26 3.33 3.85 -19.07
N ARG A 27 3.10 4.43 -17.88
CA ARG A 27 2.73 3.66 -16.69
C ARG A 27 1.21 3.61 -16.51
N VAL A 28 0.65 2.43 -16.70
CA VAL A 28 -0.76 2.15 -16.46
C VAL A 28 -0.96 1.82 -14.97
N ARG A 29 -1.91 2.50 -14.33
CA ARG A 29 -2.22 2.32 -12.90
C ARG A 29 -3.30 1.25 -12.77
N VAL A 30 -3.06 0.27 -11.89
CA VAL A 30 -4.00 -0.84 -11.63
C VAL A 30 -4.06 -1.04 -10.11
N PRO A 31 -4.87 -0.25 -9.39
CA PRO A 31 -4.92 -0.29 -7.93
C PRO A 31 -5.36 -1.67 -7.44
N GLY A 32 -4.52 -2.24 -6.57
CA GLY A 32 -4.71 -3.59 -6.02
C GLY A 32 -4.56 -4.73 -7.04
N GLY A 33 -3.99 -4.46 -8.22
CA GLY A 33 -3.62 -5.47 -9.21
C GLY A 33 -4.78 -6.21 -9.87
N LEU A 34 -6.00 -5.67 -9.80
CA LEU A 34 -7.18 -6.25 -10.45
C LEU A 34 -7.49 -5.49 -11.73
N ILE A 35 -7.45 -6.21 -12.86
CA ILE A 35 -7.74 -5.71 -14.19
C ILE A 35 -8.73 -6.63 -14.89
N ASP A 36 -9.63 -6.07 -15.69
CA ASP A 36 -10.55 -6.81 -16.55
C ASP A 36 -9.93 -7.13 -17.92
N PRO A 37 -10.45 -8.13 -18.65
CA PRO A 37 -9.90 -8.53 -19.96
C PRO A 37 -9.87 -7.41 -21.00
N GLU A 38 -10.87 -6.54 -21.04
CA GLU A 38 -10.92 -5.44 -22.02
C GLU A 38 -9.80 -4.43 -21.76
N CYS A 39 -9.52 -4.11 -20.50
CA CYS A 39 -8.35 -3.30 -20.15
C CYS A 39 -7.03 -3.97 -20.55
N LEU A 40 -6.89 -5.29 -20.42
CA LEU A 40 -5.70 -6.00 -20.88
C LEU A 40 -5.53 -5.91 -22.40
N MET A 41 -6.62 -6.05 -23.16
CA MET A 41 -6.62 -5.89 -24.62
C MET A 41 -6.18 -4.47 -25.02
N LEU A 42 -6.73 -3.44 -24.37
CA LEU A 42 -6.33 -2.05 -24.62
C LEU A 42 -4.84 -1.80 -24.34
N VAL A 43 -4.29 -2.36 -23.26
CA VAL A 43 -2.84 -2.28 -22.98
C VAL A 43 -2.04 -2.94 -24.10
N SER A 44 -2.48 -4.11 -24.59
CA SER A 44 -1.85 -4.80 -25.72
C SER A 44 -1.92 -3.98 -27.01
N GLU A 45 -3.07 -3.37 -27.31
CA GLU A 45 -3.27 -2.58 -28.52
C GLU A 45 -2.40 -1.32 -28.53
N ILE A 46 -2.32 -0.60 -27.40
CA ILE A 46 -1.43 0.57 -27.26
C ILE A 46 0.03 0.13 -27.47
N ALA A 47 0.44 -1.00 -26.88
CA ALA A 47 1.79 -1.52 -27.01
C ALA A 47 2.15 -1.89 -28.47
N SER A 48 1.22 -2.50 -29.20
CA SER A 48 1.42 -2.89 -30.61
C SER A 48 1.39 -1.68 -31.56
N LYS A 49 0.54 -0.69 -31.28
CA LYS A 49 0.32 0.45 -32.19
C LYS A 49 1.33 1.58 -31.99
N TYR A 50 1.66 1.89 -30.73
CA TYR A 50 2.49 3.04 -30.37
C TYR A 50 3.78 2.65 -29.65
N GLY A 51 3.88 1.42 -29.13
CA GLY A 51 5.05 0.92 -28.45
C GLY A 51 5.95 0.07 -29.34
N ASP A 52 6.83 -0.71 -28.71
CA ASP A 52 7.69 -1.72 -29.36
C ASP A 52 7.12 -3.14 -29.25
N GLY A 53 5.83 -3.27 -28.93
CA GLY A 53 5.16 -4.55 -28.68
C GLY A 53 5.45 -5.16 -27.29
N GLN A 54 6.26 -4.53 -26.44
CA GLN A 54 6.58 -5.04 -25.12
C GLN A 54 5.81 -4.32 -24.01
N VAL A 55 5.32 -5.11 -23.05
CA VAL A 55 4.68 -4.64 -21.82
C VAL A 55 5.37 -5.27 -20.63
N HIS A 56 5.83 -4.45 -19.69
CA HIS A 56 6.44 -4.91 -18.45
C HIS A 56 5.44 -4.90 -17.29
N ILE A 57 5.25 -6.03 -16.63
CA ILE A 57 4.46 -6.12 -15.40
C ILE A 57 5.33 -5.74 -14.21
N THR A 58 4.92 -4.70 -13.50
CA THR A 58 5.74 -4.14 -12.41
C THR A 58 5.51 -4.87 -11.09
N THR A 59 6.49 -4.79 -10.18
CA THR A 59 6.36 -5.24 -8.78
C THR A 59 5.26 -4.51 -8.00
N ARG A 60 4.77 -3.39 -8.53
CA ARG A 60 3.65 -2.61 -7.96
C ARG A 60 2.32 -2.91 -8.65
N GLN A 61 2.24 -4.00 -9.40
CA GLN A 61 1.03 -4.52 -10.05
C GLN A 61 0.41 -3.63 -11.13
N GLY A 62 1.15 -2.64 -11.64
CA GLY A 62 0.78 -1.91 -12.86
C GLY A 62 1.58 -2.39 -14.07
N PHE A 63 1.26 -1.84 -15.24
CA PHE A 63 1.95 -2.13 -16.51
C PHE A 63 2.82 -0.94 -16.94
N GLU A 64 4.01 -1.20 -17.49
CA GLU A 64 4.77 -0.21 -18.27
C GLU A 64 4.74 -0.63 -19.75
N ILE A 65 4.10 0.18 -20.59
CA ILE A 65 4.11 0.01 -22.06
C ILE A 65 5.36 0.69 -22.59
N LEU A 66 6.21 -0.05 -23.31
CA LEU A 66 7.55 0.38 -23.69
C LEU A 66 7.60 0.93 -25.13
N GLY A 67 8.66 1.68 -25.44
CA GLY A 67 8.98 2.04 -26.83
C GLY A 67 8.17 3.18 -27.45
N ILE A 68 7.39 3.93 -26.67
CA ILE A 68 6.48 4.97 -27.18
C ILE A 68 7.25 6.22 -27.63
N ASP A 69 7.09 6.63 -28.88
CA ASP A 69 7.65 7.90 -29.36
C ASP A 69 7.04 9.08 -28.60
N MET A 70 7.87 10.04 -28.21
CA MET A 70 7.41 11.23 -27.49
C MET A 70 6.36 12.05 -28.24
N GLU A 71 6.36 11.98 -29.58
CA GLU A 71 5.40 12.68 -30.44
C GLU A 71 4.01 12.02 -30.39
N ASP A 72 3.93 10.73 -30.09
CA ASP A 72 2.67 9.97 -30.01
C ASP A 72 2.00 10.06 -28.63
N MET A 73 2.66 10.66 -27.63
CA MET A 73 2.11 10.78 -26.28
C MET A 73 0.68 11.35 -26.22
N PRO A 74 0.30 12.39 -26.99
CA PRO A 74 -1.08 12.87 -27.02
C PRO A 74 -2.07 11.82 -27.53
N ALA A 75 -1.74 11.10 -28.60
CA ALA A 75 -2.60 10.06 -29.17
C ALA A 75 -2.75 8.87 -28.20
N VAL A 76 -1.66 8.50 -27.52
CA VAL A 76 -1.66 7.47 -26.48
C VAL A 76 -2.51 7.87 -25.28
N ASN A 77 -2.48 9.14 -24.87
CA ASN A 77 -3.32 9.65 -23.77
C ASN A 77 -4.81 9.49 -24.07
N GLU A 78 -5.24 9.81 -25.29
CA GLU A 78 -6.62 9.62 -25.73
C GLU A 78 -6.99 8.13 -25.76
N MET A 79 -6.12 7.28 -26.32
CA MET A 79 -6.35 5.83 -26.39
C MET A 79 -6.38 5.16 -25.00
N ALA A 80 -5.68 5.72 -24.02
CA ALA A 80 -5.68 5.24 -22.64
C ALA A 80 -6.90 5.70 -21.83
N GLN A 81 -7.77 6.58 -22.37
CA GLN A 81 -8.93 7.08 -21.62
C GLN A 81 -9.88 5.96 -21.14
N PRO A 82 -10.23 4.94 -21.93
CA PRO A 82 -11.09 3.86 -21.47
C PRO A 82 -10.46 3.05 -20.31
N LEU A 83 -9.13 2.96 -20.24
CA LEU A 83 -8.43 2.33 -19.11
C LEU A 83 -8.65 3.12 -17.83
N ILE A 84 -8.51 4.45 -17.89
CA ILE A 84 -8.69 5.36 -16.76
C ILE A 84 -10.14 5.25 -16.24
N ASP A 85 -11.10 5.26 -17.15
CA ASP A 85 -12.53 5.19 -16.84
C ASP A 85 -12.90 3.83 -16.20
N LYS A 86 -12.51 2.71 -16.82
CA LYS A 86 -12.81 1.35 -16.30
C LYS A 86 -12.13 1.05 -14.97
N LEU A 87 -10.89 1.52 -14.78
CA LEU A 87 -10.16 1.35 -13.54
C LEU A 87 -10.60 2.35 -12.45
N ASN A 88 -11.47 3.31 -12.81
CA ASN A 88 -12.04 4.34 -11.93
C ASN A 88 -10.94 5.16 -11.25
N ILE A 89 -9.99 5.63 -12.07
CA ILE A 89 -8.86 6.46 -11.63
C ILE A 89 -9.24 7.93 -11.78
N ASN A 90 -8.98 8.72 -10.74
CA ASN A 90 -9.25 10.16 -10.78
C ASN A 90 -8.42 10.85 -11.88
N GLN A 91 -8.98 11.86 -12.52
CA GLN A 91 -8.35 12.60 -13.59
C GLN A 91 -8.80 14.06 -13.56
N ASP A 92 -7.88 14.99 -13.78
CA ASP A 92 -8.18 16.43 -13.83
C ASP A 92 -8.91 16.82 -15.13
N GLU A 93 -8.46 16.29 -16.27
CA GLU A 93 -9.00 16.57 -17.60
C GLU A 93 -9.10 15.29 -18.43
N LYS A 94 -10.28 14.97 -18.98
CA LYS A 94 -10.46 13.83 -19.89
C LYS A 94 -9.64 13.98 -21.18
N GLY A 95 -9.15 12.88 -21.72
CA GLY A 95 -8.31 12.81 -22.92
C GLY A 95 -6.84 13.17 -22.69
N LYS A 96 -6.49 13.73 -21.52
CA LYS A 96 -5.10 14.11 -21.18
C LYS A 96 -4.29 12.98 -20.52
N GLY A 97 -4.85 11.77 -20.42
CA GLY A 97 -4.21 10.65 -19.75
C GLY A 97 -4.20 10.79 -18.22
N TYR A 98 -3.38 9.99 -17.54
CA TYR A 98 -3.22 10.08 -16.09
C TYR A 98 -2.77 11.48 -15.68
N SER A 99 -3.20 12.05 -14.55
CA SER A 99 -2.82 13.45 -14.25
C SER A 99 -1.48 13.62 -13.53
N ALA A 100 -0.94 12.55 -12.92
CA ALA A 100 0.29 12.60 -12.13
C ALA A 100 1.14 11.33 -12.27
N ALA A 101 2.43 11.44 -11.96
CA ALA A 101 3.38 10.32 -12.05
C ALA A 101 4.12 10.02 -10.74
N GLY A 102 4.00 10.88 -9.73
CA GLY A 102 4.75 10.75 -8.47
C GLY A 102 4.21 9.70 -7.51
N THR A 103 2.93 9.80 -7.16
CA THR A 103 2.28 8.81 -6.27
C THR A 103 2.32 7.46 -6.94
N ARG A 104 2.83 6.44 -6.26
CA ARG A 104 2.96 5.11 -6.85
C ARG A 104 1.61 4.40 -6.87
N ASN A 105 1.45 3.43 -7.77
CA ASN A 105 0.28 2.55 -7.79
C ASN A 105 0.12 1.85 -6.44
N VAL A 106 -1.09 1.87 -5.88
CA VAL A 106 -1.39 1.15 -4.63
C VAL A 106 -1.41 -0.34 -4.90
N SER A 107 -0.56 -1.10 -4.22
CA SER A 107 -0.43 -2.55 -4.43
C SER A 107 -1.15 -3.34 -3.34
N ALA A 108 -1.66 -4.52 -3.67
CA ALA A 108 -2.38 -5.37 -2.73
C ALA A 108 -2.11 -6.85 -2.98
N CYS A 109 -2.09 -7.69 -1.94
CA CYS A 109 -2.20 -9.14 -2.17
C CYS A 109 -3.61 -9.49 -2.68
N ILE A 110 -3.83 -10.74 -3.13
CA ILE A 110 -5.12 -11.21 -3.65
C ILE A 110 -6.29 -11.06 -2.66
N GLY A 111 -6.00 -10.95 -1.37
CA GLY A 111 -6.99 -10.71 -0.32
C GLY A 111 -7.98 -11.86 -0.15
N ASN A 112 -9.12 -11.55 0.47
CA ASN A 112 -10.17 -12.53 0.76
C ASN A 112 -11.02 -12.92 -0.46
N LYS A 113 -10.65 -12.45 -1.66
CA LYS A 113 -11.25 -12.94 -2.91
C LYS A 113 -10.93 -14.41 -3.17
N VAL A 114 -9.75 -14.85 -2.73
CA VAL A 114 -9.26 -16.23 -2.91
C VAL A 114 -8.61 -16.76 -1.63
N CYS A 115 -7.85 -15.93 -0.91
CA CYS A 115 -7.06 -16.40 0.22
C CYS A 115 -7.91 -16.58 1.48
N PRO A 116 -7.98 -17.78 2.09
CA PRO A 116 -8.78 -18.02 3.30
C PRO A 116 -8.21 -17.37 4.56
N LYS A 117 -6.92 -16.96 4.54
CA LYS A 117 -6.26 -16.27 5.65
C LYS A 117 -6.53 -14.78 5.67
N ALA A 118 -6.95 -14.20 4.54
CA ALA A 118 -7.15 -12.76 4.44
C ALA A 118 -8.38 -12.32 5.25
N GLN A 119 -8.23 -11.22 5.99
CA GLN A 119 -9.27 -10.69 6.87
C GLN A 119 -10.22 -9.72 6.17
N TYR A 120 -9.85 -9.22 4.98
CA TYR A 120 -10.60 -8.22 4.24
C TYR A 120 -10.32 -8.27 2.74
N ASN A 121 -11.11 -7.51 1.99
CA ASN A 121 -10.93 -7.31 0.55
C ASN A 121 -9.87 -6.22 0.31
N THR A 122 -8.64 -6.68 0.15
CA THR A 122 -7.45 -5.82 -0.06
C THR A 122 -7.56 -4.97 -1.32
N THR A 123 -8.09 -5.51 -2.41
CA THR A 123 -8.28 -4.76 -3.66
C THR A 123 -9.30 -3.63 -3.51
N ALA A 124 -10.42 -3.87 -2.81
CA ALA A 124 -11.43 -2.83 -2.59
C ALA A 124 -10.84 -1.66 -1.77
N PHE A 125 -10.10 -1.98 -0.71
CA PHE A 125 -9.46 -0.95 0.11
C PHE A 125 -8.32 -0.24 -0.66
N ALA A 126 -7.56 -0.95 -1.49
CA ALA A 126 -6.56 -0.34 -2.38
C ALA A 126 -7.18 0.71 -3.33
N LYS A 127 -8.31 0.38 -3.96
CA LYS A 127 -9.06 1.30 -4.82
C LYS A 127 -9.60 2.50 -4.05
N ARG A 128 -10.06 2.30 -2.81
CA ARG A 128 -10.50 3.39 -1.94
C ARG A 128 -9.36 4.36 -1.63
N ILE A 129 -8.18 3.86 -1.26
CA ILE A 129 -7.00 4.69 -0.98
C ILE A 129 -6.56 5.42 -2.25
N GLU A 130 -6.52 4.73 -3.40
CA GLU A 130 -6.14 5.34 -4.68
C GLU A 130 -6.95 6.61 -4.97
N LYS A 131 -8.27 6.58 -4.75
CA LYS A 131 -9.16 7.74 -4.96
C LYS A 131 -8.85 8.93 -4.05
N VAL A 132 -8.19 8.72 -2.93
CA VAL A 132 -7.85 9.79 -1.99
C VAL A 132 -6.47 10.39 -2.31
N ILE A 133 -5.54 9.57 -2.80
CA ILE A 133 -4.15 9.98 -2.98
C ILE A 133 -3.79 10.38 -4.41
N PHE A 134 -4.56 9.94 -5.41
CA PHE A 134 -4.37 10.29 -6.81
C PHE A 134 -5.43 11.32 -7.25
N PRO A 135 -5.07 12.38 -8.01
CA PRO A 135 -3.75 12.68 -8.57
C PRO A 135 -2.84 13.45 -7.61
N ASN A 136 -1.58 13.02 -7.51
CA ASN A 136 -0.55 13.73 -6.74
C ASN A 136 0.88 13.31 -7.15
N ASP A 137 1.81 14.26 -7.18
CA ASP A 137 3.21 14.05 -7.59
C ASP A 137 4.20 13.73 -6.45
N LEU A 138 3.73 13.60 -5.21
CA LEU A 138 4.53 13.16 -4.07
C LEU A 138 4.97 11.70 -4.21
N HIS A 139 6.20 11.41 -3.77
CA HIS A 139 6.74 10.05 -3.84
C HIS A 139 6.34 9.24 -2.60
N VAL A 140 5.14 8.68 -2.66
CA VAL A 140 4.56 7.83 -1.61
C VAL A 140 4.19 6.47 -2.19
N LYS A 141 4.43 5.42 -1.41
CA LYS A 141 4.11 4.02 -1.72
C LYS A 141 3.17 3.47 -0.66
N VAL A 142 2.07 2.86 -1.09
CA VAL A 142 1.11 2.20 -0.19
C VAL A 142 0.92 0.76 -0.63
N ALA A 143 0.94 -0.16 0.33
CA ALA A 143 0.69 -1.58 0.09
C ALA A 143 -0.22 -2.22 1.15
N LEU A 144 -1.09 -3.11 0.68
CA LEU A 144 -2.12 -3.76 1.49
C LEU A 144 -1.95 -5.29 1.47
N THR A 145 -1.90 -5.91 2.64
CA THR A 145 -1.95 -7.36 2.78
C THR A 145 -3.09 -7.77 3.70
N GLY A 146 -3.77 -8.86 3.32
CA GLY A 146 -4.95 -9.37 4.02
C GLY A 146 -4.66 -9.98 5.39
N CYS A 147 -3.41 -10.37 5.66
CA CYS A 147 -3.02 -11.05 6.90
C CYS A 147 -1.51 -10.86 7.20
N PRO A 148 -1.05 -11.23 8.41
CA PRO A 148 0.36 -11.08 8.83
C PRO A 148 1.41 -11.86 8.03
N ASN A 149 1.02 -12.76 7.10
CA ASN A 149 1.98 -13.43 6.21
C ASN A 149 2.69 -12.45 5.23
N ASP A 150 2.12 -11.27 5.04
CA ASP A 150 2.69 -10.19 4.23
C ASP A 150 3.14 -10.62 2.80
N CYS A 151 2.20 -11.18 2.03
CA CYS A 151 2.49 -11.65 0.67
C CYS A 151 2.97 -10.51 -0.24
N ILE A 152 2.45 -9.29 -0.07
CA ILE A 152 2.80 -8.11 -0.89
C ILE A 152 4.09 -7.39 -0.44
N LYS A 153 4.69 -7.81 0.68
CA LYS A 153 5.86 -7.14 1.27
C LYS A 153 5.55 -5.68 1.63
N ALA A 154 4.44 -5.49 2.32
CA ALA A 154 3.91 -4.20 2.77
C ALA A 154 4.92 -3.43 3.61
N ARG A 155 5.82 -4.11 4.34
CA ARG A 155 6.91 -3.47 5.09
C ARG A 155 7.91 -2.69 4.23
N MET A 156 7.94 -2.88 2.91
CA MET A 156 8.84 -2.13 2.01
C MET A 156 8.25 -0.79 1.54
N HIS A 157 7.05 -0.42 1.99
CA HIS A 157 6.28 0.74 1.54
C HIS A 157 6.19 1.81 2.64
N ASP A 158 5.91 3.06 2.26
CA ASP A 158 5.72 4.16 3.21
C ASP A 158 4.53 3.89 4.13
N PHE A 159 3.48 3.28 3.59
CA PHE A 159 2.34 2.78 4.35
C PHE A 159 2.11 1.30 4.03
N GLY A 160 2.35 0.45 5.03
CA GLY A 160 2.02 -0.96 4.98
C GLY A 160 0.79 -1.26 5.82
N ILE A 161 -0.27 -1.77 5.20
CA ILE A 161 -1.53 -2.06 5.88
C ILE A 161 -1.73 -3.57 5.95
N ILE A 162 -1.70 -4.12 7.16
CA ILE A 162 -1.91 -5.55 7.41
C ILE A 162 -3.28 -5.77 8.03
N GLY A 163 -4.10 -6.63 7.44
CA GLY A 163 -5.36 -7.06 8.05
C GLY A 163 -5.09 -7.91 9.29
N THR A 164 -5.74 -7.58 10.39
CA THR A 164 -5.63 -8.32 11.64
C THR A 164 -6.99 -8.81 12.09
N CYS A 165 -7.02 -10.05 12.56
CA CYS A 165 -8.18 -10.62 13.24
C CYS A 165 -8.02 -10.27 14.72
N LEU A 166 -8.93 -9.50 15.30
CA LEU A 166 -9.08 -9.43 16.76
C LEU A 166 -9.89 -10.65 17.20
N PRO A 167 -9.27 -11.67 17.84
CA PRO A 167 -9.98 -12.87 18.25
C PRO A 167 -10.79 -12.58 19.52
N GLU A 168 -12.04 -13.02 19.55
CA GLU A 168 -12.92 -12.98 20.72
C GLU A 168 -13.04 -14.41 21.28
N TYR A 169 -12.94 -14.55 22.61
CA TYR A 169 -12.95 -15.85 23.27
C TYR A 169 -14.25 -16.06 24.04
N GLU A 170 -15.01 -17.06 23.63
CA GLU A 170 -16.21 -17.50 24.31
C GLU A 170 -15.90 -18.75 25.15
N MET A 171 -15.72 -18.50 26.44
CA MET A 171 -15.29 -19.53 27.39
C MET A 171 -16.25 -20.70 27.49
N ASP A 172 -17.56 -20.43 27.43
CA ASP A 172 -18.62 -21.43 27.63
C ASP A 172 -18.65 -22.50 26.52
N ARG A 173 -18.11 -22.19 25.34
CA ARG A 173 -17.97 -23.17 24.24
C ARG A 173 -16.67 -23.98 24.34
N CYS A 174 -15.73 -23.56 25.18
CA CYS A 174 -14.39 -24.12 25.17
C CYS A 174 -14.30 -25.41 25.99
N VAL A 175 -13.91 -26.49 25.33
CA VAL A 175 -13.62 -27.79 25.99
C VAL A 175 -12.13 -27.97 26.31
N THR A 176 -11.33 -26.91 26.20
CA THR A 176 -9.88 -26.89 26.53
C THR A 176 -9.06 -27.99 25.84
N CYS A 177 -9.43 -28.39 24.62
CA CYS A 177 -8.70 -29.41 23.84
C CYS A 177 -7.27 -29.00 23.41
N GLY A 178 -6.90 -27.73 23.59
CA GLY A 178 -5.55 -27.20 23.30
C GLY A 178 -5.21 -27.07 21.82
N ALA A 179 -6.14 -27.29 20.88
CA ALA A 179 -5.87 -27.20 19.44
C ALA A 179 -5.35 -25.81 19.02
N CYS A 180 -5.98 -24.74 19.51
CA CYS A 180 -5.57 -23.36 19.24
C CYS A 180 -4.16 -23.05 19.80
N VAL A 181 -3.83 -23.55 21.00
CA VAL A 181 -2.52 -23.39 21.65
C VAL A 181 -1.43 -24.08 20.83
N LYS A 182 -1.63 -25.37 20.50
CA LYS A 182 -0.69 -26.16 19.68
C LYS A 182 -0.42 -25.49 18.34
N LYS A 183 -1.48 -24.97 17.69
CA LYS A 183 -1.34 -24.29 16.41
C LYS A 183 -0.60 -22.95 16.55
N CYS A 184 -0.96 -22.14 17.54
CA CYS A 184 -0.31 -20.84 17.78
C CYS A 184 1.19 -20.99 18.03
N LYS A 185 1.59 -22.03 18.78
CA LYS A 185 3.01 -22.39 18.98
C LYS A 185 3.70 -22.84 17.70
N LYS A 186 3.04 -23.68 16.89
CA LYS A 186 3.66 -24.30 15.71
C LYS A 186 3.85 -23.34 14.53
N VAL A 187 2.91 -22.43 14.28
CA VAL A 187 2.88 -21.61 13.05
C VAL A 187 2.81 -20.11 13.29
N SER A 188 2.88 -19.68 14.55
CA SER A 188 2.77 -18.27 14.92
C SER A 188 3.64 -17.96 16.13
N VAL A 189 3.25 -16.96 16.92
CA VAL A 189 4.06 -16.29 17.95
C VAL A 189 3.85 -16.85 19.36
N GLU A 190 3.26 -18.04 19.50
CA GLU A 190 3.01 -18.70 20.80
C GLU A 190 2.31 -17.76 21.83
N ALA A 191 1.31 -17.02 21.37
CA ALA A 191 0.54 -16.08 22.20
C ALA A 191 -0.55 -16.75 23.06
N LEU A 192 -0.75 -18.06 22.96
CA LEU A 192 -1.79 -18.77 23.69
C LEU A 192 -1.19 -19.79 24.64
N ARG A 193 -1.75 -19.91 25.84
CA ARG A 193 -1.40 -20.96 26.83
C ARG A 193 -2.65 -21.47 27.53
N ILE A 194 -2.53 -22.64 28.17
CA ILE A 194 -3.57 -23.19 29.05
C ILE A 194 -3.21 -22.83 30.49
N GLU A 195 -4.16 -22.26 31.22
CA GLU A 195 -4.01 -21.89 32.63
C GLU A 195 -5.34 -22.15 33.33
N ASN A 196 -5.35 -22.95 34.41
CA ASN A 196 -6.56 -23.30 35.16
C ASN A 196 -7.72 -23.81 34.28
N ASN A 197 -7.42 -24.74 33.36
CA ASN A 197 -8.37 -25.28 32.37
C ASN A 197 -9.01 -24.23 31.44
N LYS A 198 -8.41 -23.05 31.30
CA LYS A 198 -8.85 -21.98 30.39
C LYS A 198 -7.75 -21.63 29.41
N ILE A 199 -8.13 -21.14 28.23
CA ILE A 199 -7.16 -20.60 27.28
C ILE A 199 -6.92 -19.13 27.60
N VAL A 200 -5.65 -18.77 27.85
CA VAL A 200 -5.23 -17.39 28.10
C VAL A 200 -4.44 -16.89 26.89
N ARG A 201 -4.79 -15.69 26.42
CA ARG A 201 -4.11 -14.99 25.33
C ARG A 201 -3.20 -13.90 25.88
N ASP A 202 -1.93 -13.96 25.50
CA ASP A 202 -0.98 -12.86 25.64
C ASP A 202 -1.24 -11.82 24.54
N GLU A 203 -1.79 -10.67 24.92
CA GLU A 203 -2.16 -9.61 23.99
C GLU A 203 -0.95 -8.93 23.34
N ASN A 204 0.16 -8.85 24.08
CA ASN A 204 1.41 -8.25 23.63
C ASN A 204 2.09 -9.10 22.57
N LYS A 205 2.03 -10.43 22.71
CA LYS A 205 2.57 -11.36 21.71
C LYS A 205 1.64 -11.55 20.53
N CYS A 206 0.33 -11.59 20.73
CA CYS A 206 -0.62 -11.89 19.66
C CYS A 206 -0.42 -10.95 18.46
N ILE A 207 -0.39 -11.48 17.24
CA ILE A 207 -0.25 -10.66 16.01
C ILE A 207 -1.55 -10.56 15.21
N GLY A 208 -2.66 -11.08 15.74
CA GLY A 208 -3.95 -11.09 15.06
C GLY A 208 -3.97 -11.95 13.78
N CYS A 209 -3.21 -13.05 13.74
CA CYS A 209 -3.15 -13.95 12.57
C CYS A 209 -4.43 -14.78 12.35
N GLY A 210 -5.27 -14.92 13.38
CA GLY A 210 -6.53 -15.69 13.30
C GLY A 210 -6.37 -17.21 13.31
N GLU A 211 -5.15 -17.75 13.52
CA GLU A 211 -4.94 -19.20 13.59
C GLU A 211 -5.75 -19.86 14.73
N CYS A 212 -5.95 -19.15 15.84
CA CYS A 212 -6.81 -19.61 16.93
C CYS A 212 -8.27 -19.80 16.52
N VAL A 213 -8.81 -18.89 15.71
CA VAL A 213 -10.18 -18.95 15.17
C VAL A 213 -10.30 -20.10 14.17
N ILE A 214 -9.36 -20.20 13.21
CA ILE A 214 -9.41 -21.20 12.13
C ILE A 214 -9.34 -22.63 12.68
N ASN A 215 -8.59 -22.84 13.77
CA ASN A 215 -8.29 -24.17 14.29
C ASN A 215 -9.08 -24.53 15.55
N CYS A 216 -10.09 -23.72 15.93
CA CYS A 216 -10.94 -24.03 17.07
C CYS A 216 -12.13 -24.91 16.63
N PRO A 217 -12.17 -26.21 17.00
CA PRO A 217 -13.25 -27.11 16.58
C PRO A 217 -14.61 -26.76 17.21
N MET A 218 -14.59 -26.09 18.37
CA MET A 218 -15.81 -25.69 19.08
C MET A 218 -16.28 -24.27 18.73
N SER A 219 -15.57 -23.58 17.83
CA SER A 219 -15.80 -22.16 17.53
C SER A 219 -15.86 -21.28 18.80
N ALA A 220 -15.09 -21.64 19.83
CA ALA A 220 -14.90 -20.85 21.04
C ALA A 220 -14.03 -19.61 20.79
N TRP A 221 -13.26 -19.61 19.69
CA TRP A 221 -12.62 -18.42 19.16
C TRP A 221 -13.42 -17.92 17.95
N THR A 222 -13.87 -16.67 18.01
CA THR A 222 -14.57 -15.99 16.91
C THR A 222 -13.75 -14.78 16.45
N ARG A 223 -14.09 -14.24 15.28
CA ARG A 223 -13.53 -12.98 14.81
C ARG A 223 -14.46 -11.86 15.26
N SER A 224 -13.89 -10.76 15.75
CA SER A 224 -14.64 -9.53 15.93
C SER A 224 -15.41 -9.20 14.64
N PRO A 225 -16.69 -8.76 14.75
CA PRO A 225 -17.48 -8.32 13.60
C PRO A 225 -16.90 -7.06 12.96
N LYS A 226 -16.18 -6.24 13.75
CA LYS A 226 -15.41 -5.09 13.25
C LYS A 226 -14.11 -5.57 12.64
N LYS A 227 -13.74 -4.97 11.50
CA LYS A 227 -12.46 -5.20 10.83
C LYS A 227 -11.39 -4.30 11.43
N TYR A 228 -10.24 -4.89 11.66
CA TYR A 228 -9.09 -4.20 12.22
C TYR A 228 -7.86 -4.40 11.36
N TYR A 229 -6.97 -3.43 11.49
CA TYR A 229 -5.74 -3.38 10.73
C TYR A 229 -4.56 -3.07 11.65
N LYS A 230 -3.38 -3.37 11.15
CA LYS A 230 -2.12 -2.87 11.65
C LYS A 230 -1.49 -1.97 10.59
N LEU A 231 -1.22 -0.74 10.97
CA LEU A 231 -0.56 0.26 10.15
C LEU A 231 0.94 0.28 10.48
N MET A 232 1.75 0.08 9.44
CA MET A 232 3.20 0.18 9.48
C MET A 232 3.63 1.37 8.64
N ILE A 233 4.65 2.09 9.07
CA ILE A 233 5.04 3.35 8.42
C ILE A 233 6.52 3.44 8.06
N MET A 234 6.78 4.21 7.02
CA MET A 234 8.07 4.70 6.52
C MET A 234 9.08 3.62 6.14
N GLY A 235 8.60 2.53 5.54
CA GLY A 235 9.46 1.60 4.81
C GLY A 235 9.88 2.19 3.47
N ARG A 236 11.14 2.00 3.10
CA ARG A 236 11.66 2.47 1.81
C ARG A 236 12.82 1.62 1.31
N THR A 237 12.85 1.45 0.00
CA THR A 237 13.99 0.94 -0.75
C THR A 237 14.58 2.06 -1.59
N GLY A 238 15.90 2.09 -1.76
CA GLY A 238 16.57 3.16 -2.50
C GLY A 238 18.04 3.29 -2.17
N LYS A 239 18.67 4.34 -2.71
CA LYS A 239 20.11 4.61 -2.56
C LYS A 239 20.46 5.25 -1.22
N GLN A 240 19.53 5.96 -0.59
CA GLN A 240 19.76 6.65 0.68
C GLN A 240 18.97 5.97 1.80
N ASN A 241 19.69 5.42 2.79
CA ASN A 241 19.17 4.83 4.02
C ASN A 241 17.92 3.93 3.81
N PRO A 242 18.03 2.82 3.04
CA PRO A 242 16.94 1.87 2.84
C PRO A 242 16.56 1.16 4.16
N ARG A 243 15.26 1.00 4.41
CA ARG A 243 14.75 0.41 5.67
C ARG A 243 13.39 -0.26 5.51
N LEU A 244 13.06 -1.14 6.44
CA LEU A 244 11.71 -1.68 6.59
C LEU A 244 10.83 -0.71 7.40
N ALA A 245 9.52 -0.78 7.15
CA ALA A 245 8.52 -0.05 7.91
C ALA A 245 8.40 -0.63 9.32
N GLU A 246 8.23 0.26 10.29
CA GLU A 246 7.98 -0.08 11.69
C GLU A 246 6.48 -0.11 11.98
N ASP A 247 6.05 -0.99 12.88
CA ASP A 247 4.66 -1.07 13.34
C ASP A 247 4.32 0.22 14.14
N TRP A 248 3.21 0.89 13.80
CA TRP A 248 2.75 2.11 14.49
C TRP A 248 1.42 1.91 15.20
N LEU A 249 0.34 1.70 14.45
CA LEU A 249 -1.00 1.51 15.01
C LEU A 249 -1.44 0.06 14.83
N ARG A 250 -2.00 -0.52 15.88
CA ARG A 250 -2.61 -1.84 15.86
C ARG A 250 -4.06 -1.73 16.28
N TRP A 251 -4.93 -2.53 15.66
CA TRP A 251 -6.37 -2.47 15.87
C TRP A 251 -7.02 -1.16 15.41
N VAL A 252 -6.43 -0.53 14.39
CA VAL A 252 -6.98 0.65 13.75
C VAL A 252 -8.03 0.25 12.70
N ASP A 253 -9.02 1.10 12.45
CA ASP A 253 -10.05 0.91 11.43
C ASP A 253 -9.62 1.48 10.06
N GLU A 254 -10.48 1.25 9.06
CA GLU A 254 -10.23 1.64 7.68
C GLU A 254 -10.26 3.16 7.48
N ASP A 255 -11.20 3.86 8.12
CA ASP A 255 -11.45 5.29 7.93
C ASP A 255 -10.31 6.12 8.54
N SER A 256 -9.86 5.72 9.73
CA SER A 256 -8.69 6.31 10.38
C SER A 256 -7.44 6.20 9.50
N ILE A 257 -7.18 5.03 8.89
CA ILE A 257 -6.03 4.84 7.99
C ILE A 257 -6.12 5.77 6.78
N VAL A 258 -7.29 5.84 6.13
CA VAL A 258 -7.49 6.72 4.96
C VAL A 258 -7.21 8.17 5.35
N LYS A 259 -7.71 8.61 6.51
CA LYS A 259 -7.52 9.97 7.00
C LYS A 259 -6.05 10.27 7.32
N ILE A 260 -5.35 9.34 7.96
CA ILE A 260 -3.92 9.43 8.24
C ILE A 260 -3.12 9.61 6.95
N ILE A 261 -3.44 8.84 5.91
CA ILE A 261 -2.76 8.96 4.61
C ILE A 261 -3.07 10.33 3.99
N GLU A 262 -4.33 10.75 3.96
CA GLU A 262 -4.74 12.08 3.47
C GLU A 262 -3.96 13.22 4.17
N ASN A 263 -3.88 13.17 5.49
CA ASN A 263 -3.15 14.13 6.30
C ASN A 263 -1.64 14.09 6.01
N THR A 264 -1.08 12.90 5.77
CA THR A 264 0.33 12.76 5.39
C THR A 264 0.64 13.47 4.07
N TYR A 265 -0.30 13.48 3.13
CA TYR A 265 -0.14 14.25 1.88
C TYR A 265 -0.11 15.76 2.13
N LYS A 266 -0.88 16.26 3.10
CA LYS A 266 -0.84 17.69 3.50
C LYS A 266 0.50 18.02 4.17
N TYR A 267 0.93 17.18 5.11
CA TYR A 267 2.24 17.27 5.76
C TYR A 267 3.39 17.24 4.75
N ALA A 268 3.37 16.30 3.81
CA ALA A 268 4.43 16.17 2.82
C ALA A 268 4.49 17.39 1.88
N LYS A 269 3.35 18.01 1.54
CA LYS A 269 3.34 19.26 0.76
C LYS A 269 3.94 20.44 1.53
N GLU A 270 3.70 20.51 2.84
CA GLU A 270 4.20 21.58 3.69
C GLU A 270 5.72 21.49 3.88
N PHE A 271 6.24 20.29 4.13
CA PHE A 271 7.63 20.09 4.54
C PHE A 271 8.57 19.64 3.41
N ILE A 272 8.08 19.44 2.18
CA ILE A 272 8.93 19.03 1.05
C ILE A 272 10.06 20.05 0.82
N SER A 273 11.28 19.55 0.64
CA SER A 273 12.43 20.40 0.34
C SER A 273 12.26 21.08 -1.03
N LYS A 274 12.52 22.39 -1.09
CA LYS A 274 12.54 23.16 -2.36
C LYS A 274 13.64 22.66 -3.30
N ASP A 275 14.70 22.10 -2.74
CA ASP A 275 15.85 21.55 -3.47
C ASP A 275 15.68 20.05 -3.80
N ALA A 276 14.50 19.47 -3.55
CA ALA A 276 14.25 18.07 -3.84
C ALA A 276 14.46 17.78 -5.34
N PRO A 277 15.19 16.70 -5.70
CA PRO A 277 15.40 16.33 -7.10
C PRO A 277 14.08 16.20 -7.86
N ASN A 278 13.91 16.99 -8.93
CA ASN A 278 12.68 17.09 -9.71
C ASN A 278 11.43 17.46 -8.89
N GLY A 279 11.59 18.11 -7.73
CA GLY A 279 10.50 18.42 -6.81
C GLY A 279 9.86 17.19 -6.16
N LYS A 280 10.56 16.04 -6.14
CA LYS A 280 10.04 14.76 -5.63
C LYS A 280 10.92 14.23 -4.50
N GLU A 281 10.47 14.43 -3.27
CA GLU A 281 11.08 13.85 -2.07
C GLU A 281 10.26 12.63 -1.61
N HIS A 282 10.93 11.58 -1.14
CA HIS A 282 10.25 10.44 -0.50
C HIS A 282 9.75 10.88 0.87
N VAL A 283 8.51 10.58 1.24
CA VAL A 283 7.93 11.06 2.51
C VAL A 283 8.75 10.61 3.73
N GLY A 284 9.35 9.43 3.69
CA GLY A 284 10.27 8.98 4.75
C GLY A 284 11.48 9.90 4.98
N TYR A 285 12.02 10.59 3.96
CA TYR A 285 13.12 11.56 4.16
C TYR A 285 12.61 12.83 4.85
N ILE A 286 11.38 13.25 4.54
CA ILE A 286 10.73 14.38 5.21
C ILE A 286 10.57 14.05 6.70
N VAL A 287 10.06 12.86 7.03
CA VAL A 287 9.91 12.39 8.42
C VAL A 287 11.25 12.28 9.15
N ASP A 288 12.32 11.84 8.48
CA ASP A 288 13.64 11.77 9.10
C ASP A 288 14.18 13.17 9.47
N ARG A 289 13.82 14.21 8.69
CA ARG A 289 14.24 15.60 8.93
C ARG A 289 13.40 16.31 9.99
N THR A 290 12.08 16.14 9.97
CA THR A 290 11.17 16.79 10.94
C THR A 290 11.06 16.02 12.26
N GLY A 291 11.34 14.71 12.23
CA GLY A 291 11.11 13.79 13.33
C GLY A 291 9.69 13.19 13.38
N PHE A 292 9.57 12.06 14.07
CA PHE A 292 8.32 11.31 14.21
C PHE A 292 7.22 12.10 14.93
N LYS A 293 7.55 12.89 15.95
CA LYS A 293 6.56 13.66 16.73
C LYS A 293 5.77 14.65 15.85
N VAL A 294 6.48 15.41 15.01
CA VAL A 294 5.86 16.36 14.07
C VAL A 294 5.00 15.62 13.05
N PHE A 295 5.51 14.53 12.50
CA PHE A 295 4.72 13.69 11.58
C PHE A 295 3.44 13.17 12.25
N ARG A 296 3.53 12.67 13.49
CA ARG A 296 2.41 12.13 14.25
C ARG A 296 1.31 13.16 14.46
N GLU A 297 1.66 14.38 14.89
CA GLU A 297 0.70 15.48 15.10
C GLU A 297 -0.09 15.80 13.83
N TRP A 298 0.60 15.85 12.68
CA TRP A 298 -0.06 16.07 11.40
C TRP A 298 -0.90 14.87 10.97
N ALA A 299 -0.35 13.67 11.05
CA ALA A 299 -0.98 12.44 10.58
C ALA A 299 -2.25 12.13 11.36
N LEU A 300 -2.25 12.33 12.68
CA LEU A 300 -3.40 12.09 13.56
C LEU A 300 -4.37 13.28 13.69
N LYS A 301 -4.13 14.39 12.98
CA LYS A 301 -5.03 15.55 13.01
C LYS A 301 -6.45 15.17 12.59
N ASP A 302 -7.42 15.43 13.46
CA ASP A 302 -8.84 15.11 13.25
C ASP A 302 -9.12 13.61 13.01
N VAL A 303 -8.26 12.73 13.53
CA VAL A 303 -8.43 11.27 13.45
C VAL A 303 -9.02 10.72 14.75
N ASN A 304 -10.20 10.11 14.67
CA ASN A 304 -10.84 9.45 15.81
C ASN A 304 -10.50 7.95 15.82
N LEU A 305 -9.42 7.59 16.52
CA LEU A 305 -9.00 6.20 16.61
C LEU A 305 -9.99 5.35 17.41
N PRO A 306 -10.26 4.09 17.00
CA PRO A 306 -11.03 3.13 17.77
C PRO A 306 -10.45 2.95 19.17
N LYS A 307 -11.31 2.68 20.17
CA LYS A 307 -10.90 2.49 21.57
C LYS A 307 -9.92 1.33 21.75
N GLU A 308 -10.03 0.33 20.88
CA GLU A 308 -9.21 -0.86 20.83
C GLU A 308 -7.81 -0.58 20.27
N THR A 309 -7.58 0.59 19.67
CA THR A 309 -6.32 0.93 19.00
C THR A 309 -5.17 1.02 19.99
N ILE A 310 -4.10 0.29 19.70
CA ILE A 310 -2.83 0.40 20.43
C ILE A 310 -1.86 1.15 19.55
N GLU A 311 -1.36 2.27 20.05
CA GLU A 311 -0.33 3.08 19.41
C GLU A 311 1.05 2.77 20.00
N ARG A 312 2.05 2.61 19.14
CA ARG A 312 3.46 2.50 19.51
C ARG A 312 4.14 3.87 19.37
N GLU A 313 4.61 4.41 20.49
CA GLU A 313 5.41 5.63 20.54
C GLU A 313 6.53 5.47 21.60
N PRO A 314 7.78 5.89 21.32
CA PRO A 314 8.31 6.42 20.05
C PRO A 314 8.60 5.33 19.00
N ILE A 315 8.62 5.74 17.73
CA ILE A 315 9.06 4.90 16.62
C ILE A 315 10.50 5.23 16.26
N TYR A 316 11.33 4.20 16.25
CA TYR A 316 12.70 4.27 15.75
C TYR A 316 12.84 3.31 14.59
N TRP A 317 13.21 3.84 13.43
CA TRP A 317 13.44 3.00 12.26
C TRP A 317 14.87 2.48 12.23
N SER A 318 14.98 1.17 12.06
CA SER A 318 16.25 0.50 11.79
C SER A 318 16.63 0.67 10.32
N GLY A 319 17.84 1.16 10.05
CA GLY A 319 18.34 1.36 8.69
C GLY A 319 19.84 1.68 8.69
N PRO A 320 20.55 1.40 7.59
CA PRO A 320 21.97 1.70 7.49
C PRO A 320 22.18 3.21 7.53
N LYS A 321 22.99 3.65 8.49
CA LYS A 321 23.47 5.03 8.60
C LYS A 321 24.80 5.11 7.87
N TYR A 322 24.80 5.72 6.70
CA TYR A 322 26.03 6.05 6.00
C TYR A 322 26.48 7.41 6.53
N ASN A 323 27.34 7.39 7.54
CA ASN A 323 28.02 8.60 7.99
C ASN A 323 29.06 8.94 6.92
N TYR A 324 28.90 10.08 6.26
CA TYR A 324 29.93 10.72 5.44
C TYR A 324 30.34 12.01 6.13
#